data_AF-A0A1C6AD90-F1
#
_entry.id   AF-A0A1C6AD90-F1
#
_cell.length_a   1.000
_cell.length_b   1.000
_cell.length_c   1.000
_cell.angle_alpha   90.00
_cell.angle_beta   90.00
_cell.angle_gamma   90.00
#
_symmetry.space_group_name_H-M   'P 1'
#
loop_
_entity.id
_entity.type
_entity.pdbx_description
1 polymer ?
#
loop_
_entity_poly.entity_id
_entity_poly.type
_entity_poly.pdbx_seq_one_letter_code
_entity_poly.pdbx_strand_id
1 'polypeptide(L)'
;MKKKVRFCIICAMTVSLFGTVQVPAAGKAKEGQEEQRQQDDSESKASYLSQFDAGSYVELADYSSIPVEANEGDTSGIENDIGDYLLKNSTFVKELPTPFVNRNTSTLKDQLQNYADTYKMSLADFMKYYDSSLTEDTYEEYIQKLGADYSKKLVAMQAIADAEDLAVTDEELKEQIKTQAEAAGFSDVDEYKSAAKMDPEELREVMMSTKVFEFLEGKVTFNKK
;
A
#
# COMPACT_ATOMS: atom_id res chain seq x y z
N MET A 1 17.00 19.32 18.14
CA MET A 1 15.65 18.99 17.62
C MET A 1 15.82 17.89 16.59
N LYS A 2 15.52 16.64 16.93
CA LYS A 2 15.61 15.52 15.98
C LYS A 2 14.40 15.62 15.05
N LYS A 3 14.57 16.14 13.84
CA LYS A 3 13.56 15.99 12.78
C LYS A 3 13.46 14.49 12.53
N LYS A 4 12.43 13.83 13.07
CA LYS A 4 12.10 12.47 12.64
C LYS A 4 11.77 12.59 11.16
N VAL A 5 12.59 11.97 10.30
CA VAL A 5 12.28 11.84 8.89
C VAL A 5 11.02 10.99 8.84
N ARG A 6 9.86 11.60 8.64
CA ARG A 6 8.60 10.89 8.40
C ARG A 6 8.69 10.36 6.97
N PHE A 7 9.26 9.17 6.80
CA PHE A 7 9.18 8.47 5.53
C PHE A 7 7.73 7.96 5.41
N CYS A 8 6.93 8.59 4.55
CA CYS A 8 5.56 8.14 4.28
C CYS A 8 5.62 6.78 3.59
N ILE A 9 5.35 5.71 4.35
CA ILE A 9 5.31 4.33 3.83
C ILE A 9 4.24 4.19 2.73
N ILE A 10 3.17 4.98 2.81
CA ILE A 10 2.08 4.99 1.83
C ILE A 10 2.52 5.71 0.55
N CYS A 11 3.09 6.92 0.63
CA CYS A 11 3.59 7.63 -0.56
C CYS A 11 4.73 6.87 -1.27
N ALA A 12 5.55 6.12 -0.53
CA ALA A 12 6.63 5.33 -1.12
C ALA A 12 6.13 4.24 -2.09
N MET A 13 4.92 3.71 -1.88
CA MET A 13 4.30 2.72 -2.78
C MET A 13 3.63 3.36 -4.00
N THR A 14 3.08 4.57 -3.88
CA THR A 14 2.38 5.25 -4.99
C THR A 14 3.32 6.00 -5.94
N VAL A 15 4.47 6.50 -5.45
CA VAL A 15 5.42 7.30 -6.25
C VAL A 15 6.16 6.47 -7.32
N SER A 16 6.22 5.15 -7.18
CA SER A 16 6.86 4.27 -8.19
C SER A 16 6.10 4.16 -9.52
N LEU A 17 4.84 4.59 -9.61
CA LEU A 17 4.06 4.56 -10.86
C LEU A 17 4.24 5.81 -11.74
N PHE A 18 4.85 6.89 -11.23
CA PHE A 18 5.10 8.12 -12.00
C PHE A 18 6.59 8.41 -12.28
N GLY A 19 7.51 7.58 -11.77
CA GLY A 19 8.95 7.69 -12.00
C GLY A 19 9.41 6.77 -13.13
N THR A 20 10.25 7.27 -14.04
CA THR A 20 10.84 6.55 -15.17
C THR A 20 11.26 5.11 -14.84
N VAL A 21 10.60 4.15 -15.47
CA VAL A 21 10.90 2.71 -15.36
C VAL A 21 12.34 2.45 -15.79
N GLN A 22 13.19 2.10 -14.84
CA GLN A 22 14.50 1.51 -15.12
C GLN A 22 14.41 0.02 -14.78
N VAL A 23 14.15 -0.79 -15.81
CA VAL A 23 13.90 -2.23 -15.72
C VAL A 23 15.16 -2.99 -15.26
N PRO A 24 15.13 -3.73 -14.13
CA PRO A 24 16.17 -4.72 -13.81
C PRO A 24 15.74 -6.14 -14.20
N ALA A 25 16.75 -6.95 -14.52
CA ALA A 25 16.66 -8.32 -15.03
C ALA A 25 16.06 -9.32 -14.03
N ALA A 26 15.32 -10.29 -14.58
CA ALA A 26 14.53 -11.29 -13.86
C ALA A 26 15.36 -12.37 -13.14
N GLY A 27 14.88 -12.79 -11.96
CA GLY A 27 15.31 -13.98 -11.22
C GLY A 27 14.09 -14.77 -10.73
N LYS A 28 14.20 -16.11 -10.71
CA LYS A 28 13.12 -17.11 -10.81
C LYS A 28 12.40 -17.46 -9.49
N ALA A 29 11.10 -17.76 -9.57
CA ALA A 29 10.30 -18.40 -8.52
C ALA A 29 10.39 -19.94 -8.54
N LYS A 30 10.15 -20.58 -7.40
CA LYS A 30 9.88 -22.03 -7.25
C LYS A 30 8.64 -22.27 -6.39
N GLU A 31 7.82 -23.20 -6.84
CA GLU A 31 6.56 -23.68 -6.26
C GLU A 31 6.78 -24.71 -5.13
N GLY A 32 5.79 -24.79 -4.23
CA GLY A 32 5.58 -25.90 -3.30
C GLY A 32 4.14 -25.86 -2.74
N GLN A 33 3.41 -26.95 -2.91
CA GLN A 33 2.03 -27.18 -2.43
C GLN A 33 2.00 -27.72 -0.99
N GLU A 34 0.89 -27.51 -0.27
CA GLU A 34 0.18 -28.57 0.48
C GLU A 34 -1.23 -28.11 0.97
N GLU A 35 -2.21 -29.02 0.86
CA GLU A 35 -3.60 -28.98 1.38
C GLU A 35 -3.61 -29.18 2.92
N GLN A 36 -4.59 -28.84 3.77
CA GLN A 36 -6.06 -28.94 3.71
C GLN A 36 -6.67 -28.40 5.03
N ARG A 37 -7.78 -27.61 4.99
CA ARG A 37 -8.99 -27.77 5.82
C ARG A 37 -10.01 -26.64 5.56
N GLN A 38 -11.21 -27.06 5.14
CA GLN A 38 -12.31 -26.22 4.67
C GLN A 38 -12.86 -25.29 5.76
N GLN A 39 -12.57 -24.01 5.60
CA GLN A 39 -13.28 -22.89 6.19
C GLN A 39 -13.22 -21.77 5.16
N ASP A 40 -14.31 -21.58 4.41
CA ASP A 40 -14.44 -20.68 3.24
C ASP A 40 -13.11 -20.39 2.50
N ASP A 41 -12.60 -21.43 1.83
CA ASP A 41 -11.24 -21.53 1.30
C ASP A 41 -10.82 -20.37 0.37
N SER A 42 -11.77 -19.64 -0.23
CA SER A 42 -11.45 -18.55 -1.17
C SER A 42 -10.89 -17.31 -0.49
N GLU A 43 -11.44 -16.87 0.65
CA GLU A 43 -10.93 -15.69 1.34
C GLU A 43 -9.54 -15.94 1.94
N SER A 44 -9.29 -17.14 2.47
CA SER A 44 -7.98 -17.49 3.04
C SER A 44 -6.84 -17.48 2.01
N LYS A 45 -7.18 -17.62 0.71
CA LYS A 45 -6.25 -17.65 -0.42
C LYS A 45 -6.15 -16.31 -1.14
N ALA A 46 -6.88 -15.28 -0.68
CA ALA A 46 -6.89 -13.98 -1.32
C ALA A 46 -5.54 -13.26 -1.18
N SER A 47 -5.05 -12.72 -2.30
CA SER A 47 -3.82 -11.93 -2.41
C SER A 47 -4.10 -10.45 -2.68
N TYR A 48 -5.30 -10.09 -3.14
CA TYR A 48 -5.71 -8.73 -3.51
C TYR A 48 -7.03 -8.33 -2.85
N LEU A 49 -7.24 -7.02 -2.66
CA LEU A 49 -8.48 -6.46 -2.08
C LEU A 49 -9.74 -6.84 -2.87
N SER A 50 -9.63 -7.01 -4.19
CA SER A 50 -10.75 -7.39 -5.06
C SER A 50 -11.29 -8.81 -4.82
N GLN A 51 -10.58 -9.62 -4.02
CA GLN A 51 -10.87 -11.05 -3.84
C GLN A 51 -11.58 -11.36 -2.51
N PHE A 52 -11.83 -10.35 -1.67
CA PHE A 52 -12.55 -10.51 -0.40
C PHE A 52 -13.31 -9.24 -0.02
N ASP A 53 -14.34 -9.39 0.80
CA ASP A 53 -15.09 -8.24 1.32
C ASP A 53 -14.30 -7.58 2.46
N ALA A 54 -13.70 -6.41 2.18
CA ALA A 54 -12.93 -5.64 3.14
C ALA A 54 -13.75 -5.23 4.37
N GLY A 55 -15.04 -4.91 4.18
CA GLY A 55 -15.95 -4.52 5.26
C GLY A 55 -16.16 -5.63 6.30
N SER A 56 -15.96 -6.90 5.92
CA SER A 56 -16.03 -8.03 6.85
C SER A 56 -14.85 -8.12 7.82
N TYR A 57 -13.75 -7.40 7.58
CA TYR A 57 -12.52 -7.45 8.38
C TYR A 57 -12.36 -6.24 9.31
N VAL A 58 -13.12 -5.16 9.10
CA VAL A 58 -12.92 -3.89 9.81
C VAL A 58 -14.22 -3.20 10.15
N GLU A 59 -14.35 -2.82 11.42
CA GLU A 59 -15.30 -1.81 11.86
C GLU A 59 -14.61 -0.44 11.79
N LEU A 60 -15.04 0.40 10.85
CA LEU A 60 -14.38 1.67 10.56
C LEU A 60 -14.52 2.68 11.72
N ALA A 61 -13.44 3.42 11.95
CA ALA A 61 -13.48 4.64 12.76
C ALA A 61 -14.46 5.67 12.16
N ASP A 62 -14.90 6.64 12.97
CA ASP A 62 -15.56 7.83 12.43
C ASP A 62 -14.57 8.65 11.60
N TYR A 63 -14.74 8.63 10.27
CA TYR A 63 -13.89 9.37 9.34
C TYR A 63 -14.55 10.66 8.86
N SER A 64 -15.60 11.16 9.54
CA SER A 64 -16.23 12.45 9.21
C SER A 64 -15.36 13.66 9.56
N SER A 65 -14.40 13.51 10.48
CA SER A 65 -13.45 14.53 10.91
C SER A 65 -12.13 13.89 11.34
N ILE A 66 -11.08 14.01 10.52
CA ILE A 66 -9.80 13.34 10.74
C ILE A 66 -8.76 14.35 11.26
N PRO A 67 -8.32 14.25 12.53
CA PRO A 67 -7.24 15.10 13.03
C PRO A 67 -5.92 14.74 12.36
N VAL A 68 -5.23 15.74 11.80
CA VAL A 68 -3.90 15.59 11.20
C VAL A 68 -2.87 16.44 11.95
N GLU A 69 -1.62 15.97 11.96
CA GLU A 69 -0.49 16.66 12.59
C GLU A 69 0.10 17.75 11.70
N ALA A 70 -0.19 17.69 10.39
CA ALA A 70 0.14 18.73 9.44
C ALA A 70 -0.45 20.10 9.84
N ASN A 71 0.20 21.20 9.44
CA ASN A 71 -0.38 22.54 9.61
C ASN A 71 -1.19 22.89 8.35
N GLU A 72 -2.16 23.80 8.47
CA GLU A 72 -2.93 24.26 7.32
C GLU A 72 -2.01 24.84 6.23
N GLY A 73 -2.16 24.34 5.00
CA GLY A 73 -1.29 24.68 3.85
C GLY A 73 -0.02 23.83 3.69
N ASP A 74 0.29 22.94 4.64
CA ASP A 74 1.31 21.90 4.51
C ASP A 74 0.63 20.56 4.23
N THR A 75 0.65 20.12 2.97
CA THR A 75 0.03 18.84 2.59
C THR A 75 0.98 17.65 2.81
N SER A 76 2.22 17.90 3.24
CA SER A 76 3.20 16.84 3.43
C SER A 76 2.81 15.94 4.60
N GLY A 77 2.59 14.66 4.30
CA GLY A 77 2.31 13.65 5.30
C GLY A 77 0.85 13.54 5.73
N ILE A 78 -0.07 14.29 5.11
CA ILE A 78 -1.52 14.15 5.36
C ILE A 78 -1.98 12.70 5.11
N GLU A 79 -1.60 12.09 3.98
CA GLU A 79 -1.94 10.69 3.68
C GLU A 79 -1.45 9.73 4.77
N ASN A 80 -0.26 9.96 5.32
CA ASN A 80 0.25 9.12 6.41
C ASN A 80 -0.56 9.32 7.69
N ASP A 81 -0.90 10.56 8.03
CA ASP A 81 -1.72 10.87 9.21
C ASP A 81 -3.14 10.27 9.06
N ILE A 82 -3.74 10.31 7.87
CA ILE A 82 -5.02 9.64 7.56
C ILE A 82 -4.88 8.13 7.75
N GLY A 83 -3.86 7.50 7.15
CA GLY A 83 -3.64 6.06 7.29
C GLY A 83 -3.39 5.63 8.74
N ASP A 84 -2.59 6.41 9.49
CA ASP A 84 -2.34 6.17 10.91
C ASP A 84 -3.61 6.35 11.76
N TYR A 85 -4.44 7.34 11.43
CA TYR A 85 -5.74 7.54 12.06
C TYR A 85 -6.64 6.33 11.86
N LEU A 86 -6.81 5.86 10.61
CA LEU A 86 -7.64 4.71 10.29
C LEU A 86 -7.14 3.44 10.98
N LEU A 87 -5.83 3.18 10.94
CA LEU A 87 -5.24 2.01 11.60
C LEU A 87 -5.44 2.03 13.12
N LYS A 88 -5.28 3.19 13.75
CA LYS A 88 -5.35 3.33 15.20
C LYS A 88 -6.78 3.32 15.75
N ASN A 89 -7.73 3.88 15.01
CA ASN A 89 -9.09 4.13 15.51
C ASN A 89 -10.14 3.16 14.96
N SER A 90 -9.83 2.40 13.91
CA SER A 90 -10.71 1.32 13.43
C SER A 90 -10.45 0.03 14.19
N THR A 91 -11.45 -0.86 14.24
CA THR A 91 -11.34 -2.16 14.91
C THR A 91 -11.27 -3.28 13.86
N PHE A 92 -10.15 -4.01 13.84
CA PHE A 92 -9.98 -5.18 12.95
C PHE A 92 -10.50 -6.43 13.66
N VAL A 93 -11.59 -6.99 13.14
CA VAL A 93 -12.39 -8.02 13.84
C VAL A 93 -11.95 -9.45 13.57
N LYS A 94 -11.13 -9.68 12.53
CA LYS A 94 -10.48 -10.96 12.22
C LYS A 94 -9.12 -10.73 11.55
N GLU A 95 -8.29 -11.77 11.53
CA GLU A 95 -7.00 -11.75 10.84
C GLU A 95 -7.19 -11.63 9.33
N LEU A 96 -6.36 -10.81 8.67
CA LEU A 96 -6.39 -10.63 7.23
C LEU A 96 -5.88 -11.90 6.49
N PRO A 97 -6.26 -12.10 5.22
CA PRO A 97 -5.72 -13.20 4.42
C PRO A 97 -4.20 -13.18 4.40
N THR A 98 -3.58 -14.31 4.76
CA THR A 98 -2.12 -14.40 4.84
C THR A 98 -1.42 -14.13 3.49
N PRO A 99 -1.92 -14.61 2.33
CA PRO A 99 -1.32 -14.28 1.04
C PRO A 99 -1.34 -12.78 0.74
N PHE A 100 -2.43 -12.09 1.06
CA PHE A 100 -2.56 -10.64 0.94
C PHE A 100 -1.49 -9.90 1.75
N VAL A 101 -1.36 -10.23 3.04
CA VAL A 101 -0.35 -9.63 3.92
C VAL A 101 1.08 -9.92 3.45
N ASN A 102 1.35 -11.16 3.06
CA ASN A 102 2.69 -11.58 2.61
C ASN A 102 3.11 -10.86 1.32
N ARG A 103 2.18 -10.73 0.36
CA ARG A 103 2.41 -10.00 -0.89
C ARG A 103 2.74 -8.54 -0.61
N ASN A 104 1.90 -7.87 0.17
CA ASN A 104 2.15 -6.47 0.57
C ASN A 104 3.47 -6.28 1.32
N THR A 105 3.80 -7.20 2.21
CA THR A 105 5.05 -7.14 2.98
C THR A 105 6.27 -7.34 2.08
N SER A 106 6.17 -8.23 1.10
CA SER A 106 7.24 -8.48 0.13
C SER A 106 7.43 -7.28 -0.80
N THR A 107 6.35 -6.70 -1.34
CA THR A 107 6.40 -5.47 -2.13
C THR A 107 7.02 -4.32 -1.33
N LEU A 108 6.64 -4.14 -0.06
CA LEU A 108 7.24 -3.16 0.83
C LEU A 108 8.74 -3.42 1.04
N LYS A 109 9.14 -4.67 1.30
CA LYS A 109 10.55 -5.04 1.51
C LYS A 109 11.39 -4.72 0.27
N ASP A 110 10.90 -5.07 -0.92
CA ASP A 110 11.59 -4.81 -2.19
C ASP A 110 11.78 -3.32 -2.42
N GLN A 111 10.78 -2.49 -2.11
CA GLN A 111 10.90 -1.04 -2.21
C GLN A 111 11.88 -0.46 -1.20
N LEU A 112 11.82 -0.89 0.06
CA LEU A 112 12.78 -0.47 1.09
C LEU A 112 14.22 -0.85 0.69
N GLN A 113 14.40 -2.03 0.10
CA GLN A 113 15.68 -2.46 -0.46
C GLN A 113 16.13 -1.56 -1.61
N ASN A 114 15.24 -1.21 -2.55
CA ASN A 114 15.56 -0.30 -3.65
C ASN A 114 16.01 1.09 -3.15
N TYR A 115 15.38 1.61 -2.08
CA TYR A 115 15.84 2.85 -1.45
C TYR A 115 17.21 2.69 -0.79
N ALA A 116 17.42 1.61 -0.04
CA ALA A 116 18.72 1.32 0.58
C ALA A 116 19.85 1.25 -0.47
N ASP A 117 19.59 0.56 -1.59
CA ASP A 117 20.52 0.43 -2.72
C ASP A 117 20.82 1.79 -3.37
N THR A 118 19.81 2.64 -3.54
CA THR A 118 19.96 4.01 -4.06
C THR A 118 20.89 4.84 -3.17
N TYR A 119 20.75 4.71 -1.85
CA TYR A 119 21.64 5.34 -0.88
C TYR A 119 22.96 4.58 -0.65
N LYS A 120 23.17 3.46 -1.36
CA LYS A 120 24.36 2.60 -1.28
C LYS A 120 24.64 2.09 0.13
N MET A 121 23.59 1.71 0.86
CA MET A 121 23.67 1.16 2.22
C MET A 121 22.91 -0.16 2.33
N SER A 122 23.16 -0.91 3.41
CA SER A 122 22.39 -2.11 3.70
C SER A 122 20.95 -1.76 4.05
N LEU A 123 20.00 -2.66 3.79
CA LEU A 123 18.62 -2.49 4.22
C LEU A 123 18.52 -2.35 5.74
N ALA A 124 19.30 -3.13 6.50
CA ALA A 124 19.35 -3.02 7.97
C ALA A 124 19.79 -1.61 8.43
N ASP A 125 20.79 -1.00 7.78
CA ASP A 125 21.20 0.37 8.07
C ASP A 125 20.15 1.40 7.65
N PHE A 126 19.49 1.19 6.51
CA PHE A 126 18.39 2.05 6.07
C PHE A 126 17.21 2.02 7.05
N MET A 127 16.88 0.85 7.61
CA MET A 127 15.80 0.74 8.58
C MET A 127 16.04 1.54 9.86
N LYS A 128 17.29 1.87 10.20
CA LYS A 128 17.61 2.75 11.35
C LYS A 128 17.06 4.18 11.21
N TYR A 129 16.69 4.61 10.00
CA TYR A 129 16.00 5.89 9.81
C TYR A 129 14.54 5.86 10.31
N TYR A 130 13.91 4.68 10.32
CA TYR A 130 12.58 4.49 10.89
C TYR A 130 12.65 4.36 12.40
N ASP A 131 13.56 3.50 12.88
CA ASP A 131 13.86 3.36 14.31
C ASP A 131 15.35 3.06 14.51
N SER A 132 16.05 3.97 15.17
CA SER A 132 17.50 3.88 15.41
C SER A 132 17.93 2.71 16.29
N SER A 133 16.99 2.01 16.94
CA SER A 133 17.25 0.81 17.74
C SER A 133 17.28 -0.49 16.93
N LEU A 134 16.89 -0.45 15.64
CA LEU A 134 16.88 -1.63 14.78
C LEU A 134 18.29 -2.13 14.48
N THR A 135 18.41 -3.45 14.41
CA THR A 135 19.64 -4.20 14.18
C THR A 135 19.45 -5.20 13.03
N GLU A 136 20.54 -5.83 12.57
CA GLU A 136 20.47 -6.91 11.56
C GLU A 136 19.54 -8.06 11.99
N ASP A 137 19.40 -8.31 13.29
CA ASP A 137 18.56 -9.38 13.82
C ASP A 137 17.08 -8.98 13.99
N THR A 138 16.77 -7.67 14.03
CA THR A 138 15.44 -7.17 14.40
C THR A 138 14.71 -6.39 13.30
N TYR A 139 15.42 -5.94 12.26
CA TYR A 139 14.80 -5.12 11.22
C TYR A 139 13.77 -5.88 10.38
N GLU A 140 13.95 -7.19 10.17
CA GLU A 140 13.00 -8.00 9.38
C GLU A 140 11.65 -8.12 10.08
N GLU A 141 11.64 -8.37 11.40
CA GLU A 141 10.41 -8.39 12.19
C GLU A 141 9.69 -7.04 12.15
N TYR A 142 10.46 -5.94 12.16
CA TYR A 142 9.90 -4.61 12.01
C TYR A 142 9.25 -4.41 10.63
N ILE A 143 9.89 -4.87 9.54
CA ILE A 143 9.29 -4.84 8.20
C ILE A 143 8.01 -5.68 8.14
N GLN A 144 7.97 -6.85 8.77
CA GLN A 144 6.76 -7.67 8.87
C GLN A 144 5.62 -6.89 9.55
N LYS A 145 5.91 -6.21 10.65
CA LYS A 145 4.94 -5.33 11.33
C LYS A 145 4.47 -4.21 10.40
N LEU A 146 5.38 -3.55 9.67
CA LEU A 146 5.02 -2.49 8.73
C LEU A 146 4.12 -3.01 7.60
N GLY A 147 4.41 -4.18 7.04
CA GLY A 147 3.61 -4.80 5.99
C GLY A 147 2.21 -5.20 6.47
N ALA A 148 2.09 -5.70 7.71
CA ALA A 148 0.80 -5.99 8.34
C ALA A 148 0.00 -4.70 8.62
N ASP A 149 0.63 -3.66 9.16
CA ASP A 149 0.01 -2.36 9.40
C ASP A 149 -0.45 -1.72 8.09
N TYR A 150 0.35 -1.80 7.03
CA TYR A 150 -0.01 -1.32 5.69
C TYR A 150 -1.20 -2.08 5.11
N SER A 151 -1.20 -3.42 5.22
CA SER A 151 -2.31 -4.26 4.77
C SER A 151 -3.62 -3.89 5.47
N LYS A 152 -3.57 -3.61 6.77
CA LYS A 152 -4.71 -3.12 7.55
C LYS A 152 -5.21 -1.76 7.07
N LYS A 153 -4.30 -0.83 6.76
CA LYS A 153 -4.67 0.49 6.19
C LYS A 153 -5.38 0.33 4.84
N LEU A 154 -4.86 -0.53 3.96
CA LEU A 154 -5.51 -0.83 2.67
C LEU A 154 -6.92 -1.40 2.84
N VAL A 155 -7.12 -2.33 3.77
CA VAL A 155 -8.45 -2.89 4.07
C VAL A 155 -9.41 -1.82 4.60
N ALA A 156 -8.96 -0.95 5.51
CA ALA A 156 -9.78 0.17 5.97
C ALA A 156 -10.14 1.14 4.83
N MET A 157 -9.20 1.43 3.93
CA MET A 157 -9.46 2.27 2.76
C MET A 157 -10.43 1.61 1.78
N GLN A 158 -10.29 0.31 1.52
CA GLN A 158 -11.22 -0.42 0.66
C GLN A 158 -12.64 -0.41 1.25
N ALA A 159 -12.78 -0.65 2.56
CA ALA A 159 -14.08 -0.59 3.22
C ALA A 159 -14.72 0.81 3.13
N ILE A 160 -13.92 1.88 3.19
CA ILE A 160 -14.41 3.26 2.94
C ILE A 160 -14.80 3.41 1.47
N ALA A 161 -14.01 2.89 0.53
CA ALA A 161 -14.31 2.96 -0.88
C ALA A 161 -15.64 2.27 -1.21
N ASP A 162 -15.91 1.11 -0.60
CA ASP A 162 -17.16 0.38 -0.76
C ASP A 162 -18.35 1.13 -0.13
N ALA A 163 -18.15 1.73 1.05
CA ALA A 163 -19.19 2.49 1.76
C ALA A 163 -19.57 3.80 1.06
N GLU A 164 -18.63 4.43 0.34
CA GLU A 164 -18.76 5.75 -0.26
C GLU A 164 -18.87 5.71 -1.80
N ASP A 165 -19.01 4.51 -2.38
CA ASP A 165 -19.10 4.29 -3.83
C ASP A 165 -17.88 4.82 -4.62
N LEU A 166 -16.68 4.63 -4.05
CA LEU A 166 -15.38 5.03 -4.62
C LEU A 166 -14.58 3.83 -5.17
N ALA A 167 -15.14 2.62 -5.16
CA ALA A 167 -14.48 1.44 -5.68
C ALA A 167 -14.05 1.64 -7.15
N VAL A 168 -12.90 1.06 -7.53
CA VAL A 168 -12.37 1.15 -8.89
C VAL A 168 -12.99 0.08 -9.76
N THR A 169 -13.68 0.51 -10.81
CA THR A 169 -14.31 -0.38 -11.79
C THR A 169 -13.28 -1.00 -12.74
N ASP A 170 -13.68 -2.10 -13.38
CA ASP A 170 -12.86 -2.74 -14.43
C ASP A 170 -12.61 -1.80 -15.61
N GLU A 171 -13.59 -0.97 -15.94
CA GLU A 171 -13.52 0.01 -17.01
C GLU A 171 -12.50 1.10 -16.70
N GLU A 172 -12.55 1.68 -15.49
CA GLU A 172 -11.58 2.68 -15.05
C GLU A 172 -10.16 2.13 -15.04
N LEU A 173 -9.98 0.90 -14.55
CA LEU A 173 -8.67 0.24 -14.55
C LEU A 173 -8.14 0.04 -15.98
N LYS A 174 -8.96 -0.46 -16.90
CA LYS A 174 -8.58 -0.65 -18.31
C LYS A 174 -8.22 0.68 -18.98
N GLU A 175 -9.00 1.73 -18.73
CA GLU A 175 -8.74 3.07 -19.26
C GLU A 175 -7.41 3.61 -18.72
N GLN A 176 -7.18 3.51 -17.42
CA GLN A 176 -5.93 3.96 -16.79
C GLN A 176 -4.69 3.22 -17.35
N ILE A 177 -4.78 1.90 -17.54
CA ILE A 177 -3.69 1.12 -18.15
C ILE A 177 -3.43 1.58 -19.57
N LYS A 178 -4.49 1.81 -20.35
CA LYS A 178 -4.36 2.31 -21.74
C LYS A 178 -3.69 3.68 -21.77
N THR A 179 -4.11 4.62 -20.91
CA THR A 179 -3.50 5.95 -20.81
C THR A 179 -2.01 5.87 -20.44
N GLN A 180 -1.63 4.97 -19.53
CA GLN A 180 -0.22 4.77 -19.18
C GLN A 180 0.59 4.16 -20.34
N ALA A 181 0.03 3.18 -21.07
CA ALA A 181 0.68 2.60 -22.23
C ALA A 181 0.93 3.65 -23.32
N GLU A 182 -0.08 4.48 -23.63
CA GLU A 182 0.03 5.59 -24.59
C GLU A 182 1.08 6.61 -24.15
N ALA A 183 1.09 7.01 -22.87
CA ALA A 183 2.07 7.94 -22.31
C ALA A 183 3.51 7.38 -22.35
N ALA A 184 3.66 6.06 -22.21
CA ALA A 184 4.93 5.35 -22.33
C ALA A 184 5.36 5.07 -23.78
N GLY A 185 4.54 5.45 -24.78
CA GLY A 185 4.83 5.29 -26.20
C GLY A 185 4.52 3.90 -26.77
N PHE A 186 3.76 3.09 -26.04
CA PHE A 186 3.30 1.77 -26.50
C PHE A 186 1.95 1.90 -27.20
N SER A 187 1.82 1.29 -28.38
CA SER A 187 0.56 1.16 -29.10
C SER A 187 -0.24 -0.08 -28.69
N ASP A 188 0.41 -1.05 -28.05
CA ASP A 188 -0.18 -2.30 -27.57
C ASP A 188 -0.11 -2.35 -26.03
N VAL A 189 -1.28 -2.52 -25.41
CA VAL A 189 -1.42 -2.53 -23.95
C VAL A 189 -0.80 -3.76 -23.31
N ASP A 190 -0.84 -4.92 -23.98
CA ASP A 190 -0.31 -6.16 -23.41
C ASP A 190 1.22 -6.21 -23.53
N GLU A 191 1.79 -5.61 -24.58
CA GLU A 191 3.23 -5.33 -24.68
C GLU A 191 3.68 -4.42 -23.54
N TYR A 192 2.95 -3.33 -23.29
CA TYR A 192 3.22 -2.42 -22.17
C TYR A 192 3.19 -3.14 -20.82
N LYS A 193 2.12 -3.89 -20.51
CA LYS A 193 2.01 -4.64 -19.24
C LYS A 193 3.17 -5.59 -19.04
N SER A 194 3.55 -6.31 -20.10
CA SER A 194 4.67 -7.26 -20.06
C SER A 194 6.01 -6.56 -19.84
N ALA A 195 6.26 -5.45 -20.55
CA ALA A 195 7.49 -4.67 -20.45
C ALA A 195 7.65 -4.01 -19.07
N ALA A 196 6.55 -3.48 -18.53
CA ALA A 196 6.49 -2.87 -17.21
C ALA A 196 6.45 -3.88 -16.06
N LYS A 197 6.26 -5.17 -16.34
CA LYS A 197 5.91 -6.21 -15.36
C LYS A 197 4.73 -5.77 -14.48
N MET A 198 3.74 -5.13 -15.10
CA MET A 198 2.61 -4.53 -14.42
C MET A 198 1.67 -5.61 -13.90
N ASP A 199 1.27 -5.46 -12.64
CA ASP A 199 0.15 -6.15 -12.05
C ASP A 199 -1.10 -5.23 -12.04
N PRO A 200 -2.15 -5.55 -12.82
CA PRO A 200 -3.36 -4.74 -12.85
C PRO A 200 -4.07 -4.61 -11.50
N GLU A 201 -4.00 -5.64 -10.64
CA GLU A 201 -4.69 -5.60 -9.34
C GLU A 201 -3.95 -4.70 -8.36
N GLU A 202 -2.62 -4.67 -8.39
CA GLU A 202 -1.84 -3.67 -7.64
C GLU A 202 -2.17 -2.24 -8.09
N LEU A 203 -2.30 -2.02 -9.41
CA LEU A 203 -2.72 -0.72 -9.93
C LEU A 203 -4.15 -0.35 -9.46
N ARG A 204 -5.07 -1.33 -9.41
CA ARG A 204 -6.42 -1.09 -8.89
C ARG A 204 -6.38 -0.63 -7.42
N GLU A 205 -5.56 -1.26 -6.58
CA GLU A 205 -5.38 -0.87 -5.17
C GLU A 205 -4.80 0.54 -5.03
N VAL A 206 -3.85 0.92 -5.91
CA VAL A 206 -3.32 2.29 -5.97
C VAL A 206 -4.40 3.30 -6.36
N MET A 207 -5.16 3.02 -7.42
CA MET A 207 -6.24 3.89 -7.87
C MET A 207 -7.32 4.07 -6.79
N MET A 208 -7.68 2.99 -6.10
CA MET A 208 -8.63 3.03 -4.98
C MET A 208 -8.09 3.90 -3.85
N SER A 209 -6.83 3.69 -3.45
CA SER A 209 -6.20 4.47 -2.39
C SER A 209 -6.19 5.96 -2.73
N THR A 210 -5.86 6.33 -3.97
CA THR A 210 -5.90 7.73 -4.44
C THR A 210 -7.30 8.34 -4.30
N LYS A 211 -8.34 7.65 -4.79
CA LYS A 211 -9.73 8.13 -4.67
C LYS A 211 -10.14 8.33 -3.20
N VAL A 212 -9.79 7.38 -2.33
CA VAL A 212 -10.10 7.45 -0.90
C VAL A 212 -9.32 8.58 -0.22
N PHE A 213 -8.05 8.78 -0.55
CA PHE A 213 -7.29 9.92 -0.01
C PHE A 213 -7.89 11.25 -0.43
N GLU A 214 -8.16 11.45 -1.72
CA GLU A 214 -8.79 12.68 -2.21
C GLU A 214 -10.12 12.97 -1.48
N PHE A 215 -10.91 11.94 -1.22
CA PHE A 215 -12.14 12.05 -0.45
C PHE A 215 -11.89 12.41 1.02
N LEU A 216 -10.94 11.75 1.69
CA LEU A 216 -10.65 11.94 3.11
C LEU A 216 -9.87 13.23 3.40
N GLU A 217 -9.09 13.74 2.46
CA GLU A 217 -8.43 15.04 2.54
C GLU A 217 -9.46 16.17 2.72
N GLY A 218 -10.65 16.04 2.12
CA GLY A 218 -11.77 16.96 2.35
C GLY A 218 -12.36 16.92 3.77
N LYS A 219 -11.96 15.93 4.59
CA LYS A 219 -12.45 15.69 5.95
C LYS A 219 -11.39 15.92 7.02
N VAL A 220 -10.19 16.37 6.64
CA VAL A 220 -9.11 16.61 7.61
C VAL A 220 -9.36 17.88 8.43
N THR A 221 -9.00 17.81 9.70
CA THR A 221 -8.97 18.95 10.60
C THR A 221 -7.54 19.18 11.07
N PHE A 222 -7.00 20.35 10.75
CA PHE A 222 -5.65 20.72 11.14
C PHE A 222 -5.57 21.07 12.63
N ASN A 223 -4.51 20.62 13.29
CA ASN A 223 -4.22 21.03 14.66
C ASN A 223 -3.98 22.55 14.71
N LYS A 224 -4.85 23.28 15.44
CA LYS A 224 -4.61 24.69 15.77
C LYS A 224 -3.47 24.77 16.78
N LYS A 225 -2.29 25.23 16.35
CA LYS A 225 -1.22 25.64 17.28
C LYS A 225 -1.46 27.04 17.80
#